data_AF-A0A433I312-F1
#
_entry.id   AF-A0A433I312-F1
#
_cell.length_a   1.000
_cell.length_b   1.000
_cell.length_c   1.000
_cell.angle_alpha   90.00
_cell.angle_beta   90.00
_cell.angle_gamma   90.00
#
_symmetry.space_group_name_H-M   'P 1'
#
loop_
_entity.id
_entity.type
_entity.pdbx_description
1 polymer ?
#
loop_
_entity_poly.entity_id
_entity_poly.type
_entity_poly.pdbx_seq_one_letter_code
_entity_poly.pdbx_strand_id
1 'polypeptide(L)'
;MKQQTLAMAADQDSGFEQPRKPTRREEFLQAMDAIVPWAALCQVIEPHYPKAGNGRPPIGLERMLRIHFIQHWFNLADLACEEALYDSASLRRFVGIDL
;
A
#
# COMPACT_ATOMS: atom_id res chain seq x y z
N MET A 1 7.58 -43.47 32.24
CA MET A 1 7.88 -42.24 31.48
C MET A 1 6.84 -42.10 30.38
N LYS A 2 5.94 -41.13 30.49
CA LYS A 2 4.92 -40.81 29.48
C LYS A 2 5.27 -39.45 28.88
N GLN A 3 5.61 -39.41 27.60
CA GLN A 3 5.74 -38.16 26.85
C GLN A 3 4.34 -37.57 26.65
N GLN A 4 4.15 -36.34 27.11
CA GLN A 4 3.00 -35.51 26.73
C GLN A 4 3.47 -34.53 25.67
N THR A 5 2.96 -34.72 24.45
CA THR A 5 3.06 -33.76 23.35
C THR A 5 2.11 -32.59 23.64
N LEU A 6 2.64 -31.39 23.81
CA LEU A 6 1.84 -30.16 23.94
C LEU A 6 1.52 -29.64 22.53
N ALA A 7 0.27 -29.84 22.11
CA ALA A 7 -0.27 -29.25 20.90
C ALA A 7 -0.93 -27.90 21.22
N MET A 8 -0.77 -26.95 20.28
CA MET A 8 -1.59 -25.75 20.06
C MET A 8 -1.72 -24.76 21.23
N ALA A 9 -0.77 -23.81 21.30
CA ALA A 9 -1.13 -22.47 21.75
C ALA A 9 -1.91 -21.81 20.60
N ALA A 10 -3.22 -21.65 20.81
CA ALA A 10 -4.01 -20.71 20.04
C ALA A 10 -3.49 -19.31 20.39
N ASP A 11 -2.84 -18.64 19.44
CA ASP A 11 -2.45 -17.24 19.58
C ASP A 11 -3.72 -16.36 19.57
N GLN A 12 -4.35 -16.25 20.73
CA GLN A 12 -5.06 -15.04 21.11
C GLN A 12 -3.99 -14.02 21.53
N ASP A 13 -3.34 -13.38 20.56
CA ASP A 13 -2.44 -12.26 20.82
C ASP A 13 -3.26 -10.96 20.88
N SER A 14 -3.93 -10.76 22.01
CA SER A 14 -4.51 -9.48 22.39
C SER A 14 -3.78 -8.98 23.63
N GLY A 15 -2.71 -8.19 23.46
CA GLY A 15 -2.29 -7.29 24.54
C GLY A 15 -0.85 -6.82 24.67
N PHE A 16 0.08 -7.02 23.71
CA PHE A 16 1.46 -6.50 23.86
C PHE A 16 2.10 -5.90 22.61
N GLU A 17 1.33 -5.37 21.66
CA GLU A 17 1.92 -4.51 20.62
C GLU A 17 2.26 -3.14 21.22
N GLN A 18 3.50 -2.98 21.70
CA GLN A 18 4.06 -1.66 21.92
C GLN A 18 3.94 -0.89 20.59
N PRO A 19 3.41 0.37 20.60
CA PRO A 19 3.27 1.12 19.36
C PRO A 19 4.64 1.28 18.73
N ARG A 20 4.85 0.61 17.58
CA ARG A 20 6.10 0.72 16.84
C ARG A 20 6.27 2.18 16.44
N LYS A 21 7.49 2.70 16.59
CA LYS A 21 7.80 4.01 16.04
C LYS A 21 7.61 3.95 14.51
N PRO A 22 6.90 4.92 13.91
CA PRO A 22 6.74 4.95 12.47
C PRO A 22 8.12 5.07 11.82
N THR A 23 8.30 4.34 10.72
CA THR A 23 9.52 4.46 9.92
C THR A 23 9.51 5.81 9.20
N ARG A 24 10.70 6.33 8.84
CA ARG A 24 10.82 7.57 8.05
C ARG A 24 10.00 7.52 6.75
N ARG A 25 9.89 6.35 6.12
CA ARG A 25 9.08 6.15 4.92
C ARG A 25 7.59 6.34 5.23
N GLU A 26 7.10 5.81 6.35
CA GLU A 26 5.70 5.95 6.74
C GLU A 26 5.36 7.39 7.11
N GLU A 27 6.23 8.08 7.83
CA GLU A 27 6.08 9.51 8.12
C GLU A 27 6.02 10.32 6.82
N PHE A 28 6.91 10.03 5.86
CA PHE A 28 6.90 10.66 4.55
C PHE A 28 5.59 10.40 3.78
N LEU A 29 5.17 9.13 3.69
CA LEU A 29 3.95 8.76 2.99
C LEU A 29 2.71 9.39 3.64
N GLN A 30 2.65 9.46 4.97
CA GLN A 30 1.58 10.13 5.69
C GLN A 30 1.55 11.63 5.42
N ALA A 31 2.71 12.29 5.42
CA ALA A 31 2.82 13.70 5.09
C ALA A 31 2.37 13.96 3.64
N MET A 32 2.79 13.12 2.70
CA MET A 32 2.38 13.26 1.30
C MET A 32 0.90 12.97 1.09
N ASP A 33 0.31 11.99 1.80
CA ASP A 33 -1.12 11.73 1.72
C ASP A 33 -1.94 12.96 2.15
N ALA A 34 -1.47 13.69 3.16
CA ALA A 34 -2.12 14.90 3.67
C ALA A 34 -1.90 16.15 2.80
N ILE A 35 -0.73 16.29 2.19
CA ILE A 35 -0.33 17.52 1.46
C ILE A 35 -0.77 17.46 -0.01
N VAL A 36 -0.75 16.29 -0.65
CA VAL A 36 -1.09 16.16 -2.06
C VAL A 36 -2.61 16.28 -2.24
N PRO A 37 -3.11 17.17 -3.13
CA PRO A 37 -4.53 17.38 -3.34
C PRO A 37 -5.12 16.29 -4.26
N TRP A 38 -5.20 15.04 -3.78
CA TRP A 38 -5.57 13.86 -4.57
C TRP A 38 -6.87 14.03 -5.36
N ALA A 39 -7.92 14.53 -4.72
CA ALA A 39 -9.22 14.73 -5.36
C ALA A 39 -9.15 15.72 -6.54
N ALA A 40 -8.44 16.83 -6.37
CA ALA A 40 -8.27 17.83 -7.43
C ALA A 40 -7.44 17.29 -8.58
N LEU A 41 -6.36 16.54 -8.29
CA LEU A 41 -5.56 15.88 -9.31
C LEU A 41 -6.37 14.83 -10.08
N CYS A 42 -7.12 14.00 -9.37
CA CYS A 42 -8.00 13.01 -10.00
C CYS A 42 -9.02 13.69 -10.91
N GLN A 43 -9.65 14.79 -10.48
CA GLN A 43 -10.61 15.53 -11.31
C GLN A 43 -10.02 16.00 -12.65
N VAL A 44 -8.75 16.43 -12.66
CA VAL A 44 -8.07 16.88 -13.89
C VAL A 44 -7.69 15.70 -14.78
N ILE A 45 -7.38 14.53 -14.20
CA ILE A 45 -6.92 13.35 -14.95
C ILE A 45 -8.10 12.50 -15.44
N GLU A 46 -9.21 12.44 -14.71
CA GLU A 46 -10.39 11.60 -14.99
C GLU A 46 -10.86 11.64 -16.45
N PRO A 47 -10.93 12.80 -17.15
CA PRO A 47 -11.36 12.84 -18.55
C PRO A 47 -10.44 12.07 -19.50
N HIS A 48 -9.17 11.89 -19.13
CA HIS A 48 -8.14 11.24 -19.92
C HIS A 48 -7.84 9.80 -19.46
N TYR A 49 -8.37 9.40 -18.30
CA TYR A 49 -8.10 8.09 -17.76
C TYR A 49 -8.84 7.00 -18.55
N PRO A 50 -8.21 5.82 -18.82
CA PRO A 50 -8.86 4.75 -19.55
C PRO A 50 -10.19 4.36 -18.90
N LYS A 51 -11.21 4.16 -19.73
CA LYS A 51 -12.52 3.65 -19.30
C LYS A 51 -12.57 2.15 -19.53
N ALA A 52 -13.35 1.45 -18.72
CA ALA A 52 -13.59 0.03 -18.92
C ALA A 52 -14.18 -0.23 -20.31
N GLY A 53 -13.56 -1.17 -21.04
CA GLY A 53 -14.06 -1.70 -22.31
C GLY A 53 -14.13 -3.23 -22.23
N ASN A 54 -13.97 -3.91 -23.36
CA ASN A 54 -14.03 -5.39 -23.42
C ASN A 54 -12.77 -6.11 -22.91
N GLY A 55 -11.78 -5.39 -22.37
CA GLY A 55 -10.50 -5.93 -21.90
C GLY A 55 -10.38 -5.97 -20.38
N ARG A 56 -9.15 -6.18 -19.88
CA ARG A 56 -8.87 -6.06 -18.44
C ARG A 56 -9.26 -4.65 -17.98
N PRO A 57 -10.09 -4.51 -16.94
CA PRO A 57 -10.48 -3.19 -16.45
C PRO A 57 -9.22 -2.44 -15.99
N PRO A 58 -9.14 -1.12 -16.24
CA PRO A 58 -8.08 -0.31 -15.67
C PRO A 58 -8.14 -0.35 -14.15
N ILE A 59 -6.97 -0.19 -13.52
CA ILE A 59 -6.89 -0.01 -12.07
C ILE A 59 -7.61 1.31 -11.71
N GLY A 60 -8.12 1.46 -10.49
CA GLY A 60 -8.75 2.73 -10.09
C GLY A 60 -7.79 3.93 -10.25
N LEU A 61 -8.29 5.04 -10.80
CA LEU A 61 -7.49 6.23 -11.11
C LEU A 61 -6.62 6.68 -9.93
N GLU A 62 -7.25 6.89 -8.78
CA GLU A 62 -6.58 7.41 -7.61
C GLU A 62 -5.49 6.44 -7.08
N ARG A 63 -5.71 5.12 -7.19
CA ARG A 63 -4.69 4.11 -6.88
C ARG A 63 -3.50 4.21 -7.84
N MET A 64 -3.76 4.27 -9.15
CA MET A 64 -2.68 4.40 -10.13
C MET A 64 -1.91 5.70 -9.99
N LEU A 65 -2.59 6.79 -9.64
CA LEU A 65 -1.95 8.06 -9.37
C LEU A 65 -0.98 7.93 -8.19
N ARG A 66 -1.40 7.31 -7.07
CA ARG A 66 -0.50 7.07 -5.94
C ARG A 66 0.70 6.19 -6.29
N ILE A 67 0.50 5.18 -7.15
CA ILE A 67 1.60 4.33 -7.66
C ILE A 67 2.60 5.19 -8.45
N HIS A 68 2.15 6.05 -9.36
CA HIS A 68 3.02 6.97 -10.10
C HIS A 68 3.80 7.93 -9.17
N PHE A 69 3.17 8.43 -8.12
CA PHE A 69 3.87 9.27 -7.15
C PHE A 69 4.94 8.49 -6.36
N ILE A 70 4.66 7.24 -5.96
CA ILE A 70 5.69 6.36 -5.35
C ILE A 70 6.86 6.15 -6.31
N GLN A 71 6.58 5.86 -7.59
CA GLN A 71 7.61 5.70 -8.62
C GLN A 71 8.51 6.93 -8.69
N HIS A 72 7.92 8.13 -8.67
CA HIS A 72 8.68 9.38 -8.74
C HIS A 72 9.47 9.68 -7.45
N TRP A 73 8.84 9.56 -6.28
CA TRP A 73 9.50 9.88 -4.99
C TRP A 73 10.65 8.95 -4.63
N PHE A 74 10.53 7.67 -5.00
CA PHE A 74 11.55 6.66 -4.69
C PHE A 74 12.40 6.27 -5.91
N ASN A 75 12.23 6.98 -7.04
CA ASN A 75 12.96 6.75 -8.29
C ASN A 75 12.89 5.27 -8.75
N LEU A 76 11.68 4.72 -8.79
CA LEU A 76 11.41 3.33 -9.16
C LEU A 76 10.87 3.24 -10.59
N ALA A 77 11.45 2.34 -11.39
CA ALA A 77 10.83 1.88 -12.62
C ALA A 77 9.61 0.98 -12.33
N ASP A 78 8.81 0.66 -13.35
CA ASP A 78 7.58 -0.14 -13.22
C ASP A 78 7.80 -1.45 -12.45
N LEU A 79 8.78 -2.26 -12.88
CA LEU A 79 9.09 -3.54 -12.22
C LEU A 79 9.53 -3.34 -10.77
N ALA A 80 10.38 -2.34 -10.50
CA ALA A 80 10.87 -2.08 -9.15
C ALA A 80 9.75 -1.56 -8.23
N CYS A 81 8.78 -0.84 -8.77
CA CYS A 81 7.61 -0.39 -8.00
C CYS A 81 6.68 -1.55 -7.67
N GLU A 82 6.48 -2.48 -8.60
CA GLU A 82 5.69 -3.69 -8.36
C GLU A 82 6.32 -4.53 -7.23
N GLU A 83 7.62 -4.83 -7.31
CA GLU A 83 8.37 -5.55 -6.27
C GLU A 83 8.28 -4.82 -4.91
N ALA A 84 8.47 -3.48 -4.91
CA ALA A 84 8.38 -2.69 -3.69
C ALA A 84 6.96 -2.73 -3.06
N LEU A 85 5.90 -2.83 -3.88
CA LEU A 85 4.54 -3.01 -3.40
C LEU A 85 4.32 -4.42 -2.83
N TYR A 86 4.92 -5.47 -3.39
CA TYR A 86 4.84 -6.80 -2.77
C TYR A 86 5.53 -6.83 -1.39
N ASP A 87 6.72 -6.25 -1.29
CA ASP A 87 7.55 -6.35 -0.07
C ASP A 87 7.14 -5.39 1.05
N SER A 88 6.46 -4.28 0.74
CA SER A 88 6.19 -3.22 1.70
C SER A 88 4.72 -3.06 2.05
N ALA A 89 4.36 -3.44 3.28
CA ALA A 89 3.03 -3.16 3.84
C ALA A 89 2.70 -1.65 3.87
N SER A 90 3.67 -0.78 4.14
CA SER A 90 3.43 0.68 4.15
C SER A 90 3.14 1.25 2.77
N LEU A 91 3.81 0.76 1.71
CA LEU A 91 3.52 1.20 0.34
C LEU A 91 2.16 0.66 -0.14
N ARG A 92 1.84 -0.61 0.17
CA ARG A 92 0.52 -1.20 -0.11
C ARG A 92 -0.61 -0.42 0.53
N ARG A 93 -0.48 -0.11 1.82
CA ARG A 93 -1.46 0.69 2.56
C ARG A 93 -1.63 2.07 1.94
N PHE A 94 -0.53 2.73 1.56
CA PHE A 94 -0.58 4.04 0.93
C PHE A 94 -1.36 4.01 -0.40
N VAL A 95 -1.18 3.00 -1.24
CA VAL A 95 -1.92 2.88 -2.51
C VAL A 95 -3.30 2.20 -2.37
N GLY A 96 -3.69 1.79 -1.15
CA GLY A 96 -4.95 1.11 -0.89
C GLY A 96 -5.04 -0.29 -1.51
N ILE A 97 -3.95 -1.03 -1.53
CA ILE A 97 -3.92 -2.47 -1.86
C ILE A 97 -4.01 -3.26 -0.55
N ASP A 98 -5.02 -4.12 -0.45
CA ASP A 98 -5.13 -5.13 0.60
C ASP A 98 -4.68 -6.46 0.00
N LEU A 99 -3.59 -7.02 0.53
CA LEU A 99 -2.89 -8.21 0.02
C LEU A 99 -2.54 -9.13 1.18
#